data_AF-A0A3N0X161-F1
#
_entry.id   AF-A0A3N0X161-F1
#
_cell.length_a   1.000
_cell.length_b   1.000
_cell.length_c   1.000
_cell.angle_alpha   90.00
_cell.angle_beta   90.00
_cell.angle_gamma   90.00
#
_symmetry.space_group_name_H-M   'P 1'
#
loop_
_entity.id
_entity.type
_entity.pdbx_description
1 polymer ?
#
loop_
_entity_poly.entity_id
_entity_poly.type
_entity_poly.pdbx_seq_one_letter_code
_entity_poly.pdbx_strand_id
1 'polypeptide(L)'
;MTKNFYTIGFVLFIITMAIFLGLYFFGMNTDYFNNSLLINAFILPVIYLGGAYVSVDSARKAGIKMGFRDAFGRAFKPMFIGGFLSILTMFLFLNFADPIAKDLLNFQYIERQKTELEAEYAKASQFVKTPEEKAELDTKYKQRKESFSPKMIEGKDMFSLRQFAYYFAAVLVFYVILSTFFATFFRSRSEL
;
A
#
# COMPACT_ATOMS: atom_id res chain seq x y z
N MET A 1 5.72 -0.71 -31.99
CA MET A 1 4.50 -1.44 -31.61
C MET A 1 3.98 -0.85 -30.31
N THR A 2 2.73 -0.41 -30.25
CA THR A 2 2.13 0.09 -29.00
C THR A 2 1.98 -1.06 -28.01
N LYS A 3 2.53 -0.92 -26.81
CA LYS A 3 2.34 -1.94 -25.79
C LYS A 3 0.90 -1.88 -25.30
N ASN A 4 0.25 -3.03 -25.22
CA ASN A 4 -1.10 -3.14 -24.68
C ASN A 4 -1.05 -2.86 -23.17
N PHE A 5 -1.88 -1.93 -22.69
CA PHE A 5 -1.91 -1.56 -21.28
C PHE A 5 -2.39 -2.72 -20.38
N TYR A 6 -3.20 -3.66 -20.91
CA TYR A 6 -3.54 -4.89 -20.19
C TYR A 6 -2.31 -5.78 -19.96
N THR A 7 -1.44 -5.91 -20.98
CA THR A 7 -0.19 -6.66 -20.86
C THR A 7 0.74 -6.03 -19.83
N ILE A 8 0.85 -4.69 -19.81
CA ILE A 8 1.67 -3.99 -18.81
C ILE A 8 1.09 -4.20 -17.41
N GLY A 9 -0.24 -4.10 -17.25
CA GLY A 9 -0.91 -4.38 -15.97
C GLY A 9 -0.66 -5.81 -15.50
N PHE A 10 -0.70 -6.78 -16.40
CA PHE A 10 -0.39 -8.17 -16.06
C PHE A 10 1.09 -8.35 -15.66
N VAL A 11 2.02 -7.69 -16.35
CA VAL A 11 3.44 -7.71 -15.95
C VAL A 11 3.64 -7.08 -14.57
N LEU A 12 2.96 -5.96 -14.27
CA LEU A 12 2.97 -5.35 -12.93
C LEU A 12 2.46 -6.32 -11.86
N PHE A 13 1.40 -7.07 -12.16
CA PHE A 13 0.90 -8.13 -11.30
C PHE A 13 1.97 -9.21 -11.05
N ILE A 14 2.58 -9.76 -12.10
CA ILE A 14 3.62 -10.79 -11.96
C ILE A 14 4.81 -10.29 -11.13
N ILE A 15 5.29 -9.07 -11.38
CA ILE A 15 6.39 -8.47 -10.60
C ILE A 15 5.98 -8.32 -9.13
N THR A 16 4.77 -7.83 -8.87
CA THR A 16 4.26 -7.64 -7.50
C THR A 16 4.14 -8.97 -6.78
N MET A 17 3.64 -10.01 -7.45
CA MET A 17 3.57 -11.37 -6.89
C MET A 17 4.94 -11.98 -6.66
N ALA A 18 5.91 -11.77 -7.56
CA ALA A 18 7.28 -12.23 -7.35
C ALA A 18 7.92 -11.58 -6.12
N ILE A 19 7.67 -10.29 -5.88
CA ILE A 19 8.14 -9.58 -4.69
C ILE A 19 7.44 -10.11 -3.42
N PHE A 20 6.12 -10.26 -3.48
CA PHE A 20 5.34 -10.81 -2.36
C PHE A 20 5.82 -12.22 -1.99
N LEU A 21 5.91 -13.12 -2.97
CA LEU A 21 6.37 -14.49 -2.76
C LEU A 21 7.85 -14.52 -2.35
N GLY A 22 8.69 -13.66 -2.92
CA GLY A 22 10.09 -13.54 -2.51
C GLY A 22 10.21 -13.15 -1.04
N LEU A 23 9.46 -12.15 -0.59
CA LEU A 23 9.45 -11.78 0.82
C LEU A 23 8.83 -12.88 1.70
N TYR A 24 7.77 -13.53 1.23
CA TYR A 24 7.13 -14.64 1.94
C TYR A 24 8.09 -15.83 2.14
N PHE A 25 8.76 -16.30 1.09
CA PHE A 25 9.63 -17.48 1.19
C PHE A 25 10.99 -17.19 1.84
N PHE A 26 11.56 -16.01 1.63
CA PHE A 26 12.92 -15.69 2.08
C PHE A 26 12.98 -14.70 3.25
N GLY A 27 11.89 -14.00 3.54
CA GLY A 27 11.83 -12.88 4.50
C GLY A 27 10.78 -13.04 5.60
N MET A 28 10.13 -14.21 5.73
CA MET A 28 9.20 -14.48 6.81
C MET A 28 9.95 -14.74 8.13
N ASN A 29 10.31 -13.64 8.79
CA ASN A 29 11.02 -13.58 10.06
C ASN A 29 10.33 -12.59 11.02
N THR A 30 11.00 -12.21 12.12
CA THR A 30 10.49 -11.23 13.11
C THR A 30 10.18 -9.85 12.55
N ASP A 31 10.79 -9.48 11.42
CA ASP A 31 10.60 -8.20 10.74
C ASP A 31 9.70 -8.29 9.50
N TYR A 32 9.00 -9.42 9.30
CA TYR A 32 8.22 -9.67 8.10
C TYR A 32 7.18 -8.58 7.81
N PHE A 33 6.45 -8.12 8.83
CA PHE A 33 5.50 -7.02 8.72
C PHE A 33 6.17 -5.68 8.36
N ASN A 34 7.29 -5.35 9.01
CA ASN A 34 8.03 -4.12 8.74
C ASN A 34 8.61 -4.10 7.33
N ASN A 35 9.23 -5.20 6.91
CA ASN A 35 9.75 -5.36 5.55
C ASN A 35 8.63 -5.25 4.52
N SER A 36 7.48 -5.89 4.77
CA SER A 36 6.29 -5.78 3.91
C SER A 36 5.86 -4.33 3.75
N LEU A 37 5.81 -3.56 4.83
CA LEU A 37 5.44 -2.14 4.77
C LEU A 37 6.45 -1.29 4.01
N LEU A 38 7.75 -1.49 4.21
CA LEU A 38 8.79 -0.74 3.50
C LEU A 38 8.74 -1.01 1.98
N ILE A 39 8.55 -2.26 1.58
CA ILE A 39 8.37 -2.62 0.17
C ILE A 39 7.14 -1.92 -0.43
N ASN A 40 6.01 -1.95 0.28
CA ASN A 40 4.79 -1.28 -0.17
C ASN A 40 4.92 0.25 -0.22
N ALA A 41 5.73 0.85 0.67
CA ALA A 41 5.91 2.29 0.77
C ALA A 41 6.92 2.85 -0.25
N PHE A 42 7.96 2.09 -0.61
CA PHE A 42 9.07 2.62 -1.41
C PHE A 42 9.33 1.87 -2.70
N ILE A 43 9.14 0.54 -2.74
CA ILE A 43 9.46 -0.27 -3.92
C ILE A 43 8.28 -0.31 -4.88
N LEU A 44 7.08 -0.67 -4.39
CA LEU A 44 5.90 -0.78 -5.25
C LEU A 44 5.54 0.55 -5.93
N PRO A 45 5.57 1.72 -5.28
CA PRO A 45 5.27 2.98 -5.96
C PRO A 45 6.18 3.23 -7.17
N VAL A 46 7.48 2.91 -7.06
CA VAL A 46 8.45 3.04 -8.15
C VAL A 46 8.14 2.09 -9.29
N ILE A 47 7.81 0.83 -8.99
CA ILE A 47 7.45 -0.19 -10.00
C ILE A 47 6.20 0.22 -10.76
N TYR A 48 5.16 0.65 -10.05
CA TYR A 48 3.90 1.06 -10.65
C TYR A 48 4.03 2.36 -11.46
N LEU A 49 4.82 3.31 -10.97
CA LEU A 49 5.21 4.50 -11.72
C LEU A 49 5.93 4.13 -13.03
N GLY A 50 6.88 3.19 -12.97
CA GLY A 50 7.59 2.68 -14.13
C GLY A 50 6.66 2.02 -15.15
N GLY A 51 5.71 1.20 -14.70
CA GLY A 51 4.70 0.60 -15.57
C GLY A 51 3.80 1.63 -16.24
N ALA A 52 3.33 2.63 -15.49
CA ALA A 52 2.56 3.74 -16.03
C ALA A 52 3.37 4.54 -17.08
N TYR A 53 4.63 4.86 -16.78
CA TYR A 53 5.53 5.53 -17.71
C TYR A 53 5.71 4.74 -19.00
N VAL A 54 6.04 3.45 -18.92
CA VAL A 54 6.21 2.58 -20.10
C VAL A 54 4.94 2.53 -20.94
N SER A 55 3.77 2.48 -20.29
CA SER A 55 2.47 2.48 -20.99
C SER A 55 2.24 3.76 -21.79
N VAL A 56 2.43 4.93 -21.16
CA VAL A 56 2.24 6.24 -21.80
C VAL A 56 3.32 6.51 -22.85
N ASP A 57 4.59 6.25 -22.54
CA ASP A 57 5.73 6.47 -23.44
C ASP A 57 5.64 5.59 -24.69
N SER A 58 5.19 4.33 -24.57
CA SER A 58 5.02 3.46 -25.74
C SER A 58 4.00 3.98 -26.74
N ALA A 59 2.95 4.67 -26.27
CA ALA A 59 1.95 5.29 -27.12
C ALA A 59 2.49 6.56 -27.79
N ARG A 60 3.21 7.37 -27.02
CA ARG A 60 3.88 8.58 -27.52
C ARG A 60 4.89 8.23 -28.62
N LYS A 61 5.74 7.23 -28.41
CA LYS A 61 6.73 6.75 -29.40
C LYS A 61 6.09 6.18 -30.66
N ALA A 62 4.85 5.69 -30.57
CA ALA A 62 4.09 5.26 -31.73
C ALA A 62 3.42 6.41 -32.51
N GLY A 63 3.68 7.66 -32.13
CA GLY A 63 3.12 8.84 -32.79
C GLY A 63 1.65 9.10 -32.47
N ILE A 64 1.08 8.41 -31.49
CA ILE A 64 -0.33 8.61 -31.09
C ILE A 64 -0.44 9.95 -30.37
N LYS A 65 -1.21 10.87 -30.96
CA LYS A 65 -1.65 12.07 -30.25
C LYS A 65 -2.58 11.65 -29.11
N MET A 66 -2.23 12.03 -27.90
CA MET A 66 -2.98 11.68 -26.70
C MET A 66 -3.49 12.94 -26.03
N GLY A 67 -4.79 12.95 -25.75
CA GLY A 67 -5.38 13.93 -24.87
C GLY A 67 -5.17 13.63 -23.41
N PHE A 68 -5.71 14.51 -22.56
CA PHE A 68 -5.66 14.28 -21.10
C PHE A 68 -6.28 12.94 -20.73
N ARG A 69 -7.48 12.64 -21.24
CA ARG A 69 -8.20 11.39 -20.94
C ARG A 69 -7.44 10.15 -21.38
N ASP A 70 -6.78 10.21 -22.55
CA ASP A 70 -6.00 9.09 -23.09
C ASP A 70 -4.74 8.82 -22.27
N ALA A 71 -3.99 9.88 -21.97
CA ALA A 71 -2.77 9.79 -21.17
C ALA A 71 -3.10 9.37 -19.72
N PHE A 72 -4.19 9.89 -19.15
CA PHE A 72 -4.70 9.45 -17.86
C PHE A 72 -5.03 7.96 -17.89
N GLY A 73 -5.85 7.52 -18.85
CA GLY A 73 -6.27 6.13 -18.97
C GLY A 73 -5.11 5.17 -19.21
N ARG A 74 -4.11 5.58 -19.99
CA ARG A 74 -2.90 4.78 -20.24
C ARG A 74 -1.99 4.66 -19.02
N ALA A 75 -1.98 5.64 -18.12
CA ALA A 75 -1.30 5.52 -16.84
C ALA A 75 -2.13 4.70 -15.83
N PHE A 76 -3.42 5.03 -15.69
CA PHE A 76 -4.29 4.48 -14.66
C PHE A 76 -4.59 2.99 -14.84
N LYS A 77 -5.03 2.59 -16.04
CA LYS A 77 -5.49 1.21 -16.30
C LYS A 77 -4.44 0.13 -15.97
N PRO A 78 -3.16 0.22 -16.39
CA PRO A 78 -2.19 -0.81 -16.05
C PRO A 78 -1.92 -0.87 -14.55
N MET A 79 -1.84 0.28 -13.86
CA MET A 79 -1.69 0.32 -12.41
C MET A 79 -2.90 -0.30 -11.70
N PHE A 80 -4.11 0.05 -12.11
CA PHE A 80 -5.35 -0.52 -11.58
C PHE A 80 -5.38 -2.04 -11.73
N ILE A 81 -5.14 -2.55 -12.94
CA ILE A 81 -5.18 -4.00 -13.22
C ILE A 81 -4.12 -4.73 -12.41
N GLY A 82 -2.87 -4.25 -12.42
CA GLY A 82 -1.78 -4.85 -11.66
C GLY A 82 -2.06 -4.86 -10.17
N GLY A 83 -2.50 -3.72 -9.63
CA GLY A 83 -2.75 -3.53 -8.19
C GLY A 83 -3.94 -4.35 -7.71
N PHE A 84 -5.05 -4.33 -8.47
CA PHE A 84 -6.25 -5.09 -8.15
C PHE A 84 -5.98 -6.60 -8.13
N LEU A 85 -5.35 -7.15 -9.18
CA LEU A 85 -5.03 -8.57 -9.25
C LEU A 85 -4.07 -8.97 -8.13
N SER A 86 -3.08 -8.13 -7.81
CA SER A 86 -2.11 -8.41 -6.75
C SER A 86 -2.80 -8.45 -5.38
N ILE A 87 -3.59 -7.43 -5.04
CA ILE A 87 -4.27 -7.34 -3.76
C ILE A 87 -5.29 -8.47 -3.60
N LEU A 88 -6.06 -8.78 -4.64
CA LEU A 88 -7.00 -9.90 -4.61
C LEU A 88 -6.28 -11.23 -4.39
N THR A 89 -5.16 -11.45 -5.07
CA THR A 89 -4.37 -12.69 -4.93
C THR A 89 -3.75 -12.80 -3.55
N MET A 90 -3.18 -11.71 -3.01
CA MET A 90 -2.63 -11.68 -1.65
C MET A 90 -3.72 -11.92 -0.59
N PHE A 91 -4.90 -11.32 -0.76
CA PHE A 91 -6.06 -11.56 0.11
C PHE A 91 -6.44 -13.03 0.12
N LEU A 92 -6.58 -13.64 -1.07
CA LEU A 92 -6.93 -15.05 -1.19
C LEU A 92 -5.85 -15.95 -0.59
N PHE A 93 -4.58 -15.64 -0.84
CA PHE A 93 -3.45 -16.41 -0.31
C PHE A 93 -3.43 -16.38 1.22
N LEU A 94 -3.45 -15.19 1.83
CA LEU A 94 -3.35 -15.05 3.28
C LEU A 94 -4.61 -15.55 4.03
N ASN A 95 -5.78 -15.55 3.40
CA ASN A 95 -7.01 -16.01 4.06
C ASN A 95 -7.35 -17.47 3.82
N PHE A 96 -6.92 -18.07 2.69
CA PHE A 96 -7.33 -19.43 2.33
C PHE A 96 -6.15 -20.38 2.09
N ALA A 97 -5.00 -19.90 1.62
CA ALA A 97 -3.85 -20.77 1.34
C ALA A 97 -2.92 -20.91 2.55
N ASP A 98 -2.61 -19.80 3.23
CA ASP A 98 -1.76 -19.79 4.41
C ASP A 98 -2.25 -18.80 5.48
N PRO A 99 -3.22 -19.23 6.32
CA PRO A 99 -3.67 -18.45 7.47
C PRO A 99 -2.60 -18.23 8.54
N ILE A 100 -1.56 -19.07 8.61
CA ILE A 100 -0.50 -18.93 9.63
C ILE A 100 0.35 -17.70 9.34
N ALA A 101 0.66 -17.45 8.06
CA ALA A 101 1.34 -16.22 7.65
C ALA A 101 0.50 -14.97 7.97
N LYS A 102 -0.82 -15.05 7.82
CA LYS A 102 -1.74 -13.99 8.24
C LYS A 102 -1.68 -13.73 9.74
N ASP A 103 -1.69 -14.79 10.54
CA ASP A 103 -1.65 -14.68 12.00
C ASP A 103 -0.32 -14.08 12.48
N LEU A 104 0.80 -14.46 11.85
CA LEU A 104 2.10 -13.85 12.12
C LEU A 104 2.10 -12.34 11.81
N LEU A 105 1.56 -11.94 10.66
CA LEU A 105 1.47 -10.53 10.28
C LEU A 105 0.56 -9.73 11.23
N ASN A 106 -0.58 -10.31 11.63
CA ASN A 106 -1.47 -9.71 12.63
C ASN A 106 -0.75 -9.53 13.98
N PHE A 107 -0.05 -10.56 14.44
CA PHE A 107 0.72 -10.52 15.68
C PHE A 107 1.80 -9.42 15.65
N GLN A 108 2.63 -9.40 14.61
CA GLN A 108 3.70 -8.42 14.46
C GLN A 108 3.17 -6.98 14.36
N TYR A 109 2.03 -6.79 13.69
CA TYR A 109 1.37 -5.49 13.66
C TYR A 109 1.00 -5.00 15.07
N ILE A 110 0.35 -5.87 15.85
CA ILE A 110 -0.08 -5.55 17.23
C ILE A 110 1.13 -5.23 18.10
N GLU A 111 2.17 -6.07 18.04
CA GLU A 111 3.38 -5.89 18.83
C GLU A 111 4.04 -4.55 18.50
N ARG A 112 4.20 -4.24 17.21
CA ARG A 112 4.74 -2.96 16.79
C ARG A 112 3.91 -1.78 17.29
N GLN A 113 2.59 -1.84 17.18
CA GLN A 113 1.71 -0.76 17.65
C GLN A 113 1.83 -0.55 19.17
N LYS A 114 2.05 -1.61 19.96
CA LYS A 114 2.33 -1.49 21.39
C LYS A 114 3.67 -0.79 21.64
N THR A 115 4.72 -1.23 20.95
CA THR A 115 6.06 -0.62 21.07
C THR A 115 6.05 0.84 20.64
N GLU A 116 5.37 1.18 19.54
CA GLU A 116 5.20 2.55 19.06
C GLU A 116 4.43 3.40 20.09
N LEU A 117 3.35 2.89 20.68
CA LEU A 117 2.59 3.60 21.71
C LEU A 117 3.46 3.90 22.95
N GLU A 118 4.27 2.93 23.40
CA GLU A 118 5.18 3.12 24.53
C GLU A 118 6.26 4.15 24.22
N ALA A 119 6.83 4.11 23.01
CA ALA A 119 7.81 5.08 22.56
C ALA A 119 7.22 6.49 22.41
N GLU A 120 6.00 6.61 21.87
CA GLU A 120 5.25 7.88 21.78
C GLU A 120 4.98 8.47 23.15
N TYR A 121 4.51 7.66 24.10
CA TYR A 121 4.27 8.08 25.48
C TYR A 121 5.57 8.53 26.14
N ALA A 122 6.63 7.72 26.09
CA ALA A 122 7.92 8.05 26.70
C ALA A 122 8.50 9.35 26.16
N LYS A 123 8.38 9.60 24.85
CA LYS A 123 8.78 10.87 24.23
C LYS A 123 7.89 12.02 24.70
N ALA A 124 6.58 11.87 24.63
CA ALA A 124 5.64 12.93 25.01
C ALA A 124 5.79 13.33 26.48
N SER A 125 6.00 12.37 27.39
CA SER A 125 6.20 12.62 28.82
C SER A 125 7.42 13.48 29.13
N GLN A 126 8.43 13.54 28.24
CA GLN A 126 9.61 14.40 28.41
C GLN A 126 9.31 15.89 28.17
N PHE A 127 8.26 16.20 27.40
CA PHE A 127 7.93 17.56 26.99
C PHE A 127 6.72 18.16 27.71
N VAL A 128 6.04 17.35 28.53
CA VAL A 128 4.92 17.79 29.37
C VAL A 128 5.43 18.65 30.52
N LYS A 129 4.85 19.83 30.68
CA LYS A 129 5.32 20.83 31.67
C LYS A 129 4.36 20.99 32.84
N THR A 130 3.08 20.72 32.64
CA THR A 130 2.06 20.88 33.69
C THR A 130 1.54 19.54 34.21
N PRO A 131 1.07 19.47 35.47
CA PRO A 131 0.41 18.27 36.01
C PRO A 131 -0.85 17.87 35.22
N GLU A 132 -1.58 18.86 34.67
CA GLU A 132 -2.80 18.66 33.89
C GLU A 132 -2.51 17.99 32.55
N GLU A 133 -1.51 18.47 31.80
CA GLU A 133 -1.03 17.84 30.57
C GLU A 133 -0.55 16.40 30.81
N LYS A 134 0.08 16.15 31.97
CA LYS A 134 0.53 14.80 32.34
C LYS A 134 -0.65 13.87 32.60
N ALA A 135 -1.66 14.34 33.34
CA ALA A 135 -2.86 13.57 33.61
C ALA A 135 -3.64 13.24 32.32
N GLU A 136 -3.72 14.19 31.38
CA GLU A 136 -4.34 13.96 30.07
C GLU A 136 -3.55 12.94 29.24
N LEU A 137 -2.22 13.07 29.19
CA LEU A 137 -1.34 12.13 28.48
C LEU A 137 -1.45 10.72 29.05
N ASP A 138 -1.43 10.58 30.37
CA ASP A 138 -1.57 9.29 31.07
C ASP A 138 -2.94 8.65 30.79
N THR A 139 -4.00 9.46 30.76
CA THR A 139 -5.36 9.00 30.45
C THR A 139 -5.44 8.50 29.00
N LYS A 140 -4.91 9.26 28.04
CA LYS A 140 -4.85 8.87 26.62
C LYS A 140 -4.01 7.60 26.42
N TYR A 141 -2.88 7.49 27.11
CA TYR A 141 -2.03 6.30 27.06
C TYR A 141 -2.76 5.07 27.61
N LYS A 142 -3.42 5.17 28.77
CA LYS A 142 -4.21 4.06 29.34
C LYS A 142 -5.33 3.62 28.40
N GLN A 143 -6.12 4.56 27.88
CA GLN A 143 -7.20 4.26 26.93
C GLN A 143 -6.69 3.55 25.68
N ARG A 144 -5.57 4.01 25.09
CA ARG A 144 -4.96 3.33 23.94
C ARG A 144 -4.39 1.97 24.30
N LYS A 145 -3.74 1.83 25.47
CA LYS A 145 -3.21 0.55 25.95
C LYS A 145 -4.30 -0.49 26.15
N GLU A 146 -5.46 -0.09 26.68
CA GLU A 146 -6.65 -0.94 26.83
C GLU A 146 -7.20 -1.44 25.48
N SER A 147 -7.05 -0.65 24.42
CA SER A 147 -7.45 -1.04 23.06
C SER A 147 -6.62 -2.20 22.48
N PHE A 148 -5.47 -2.52 23.12
CA PHE A 148 -4.61 -3.67 22.82
C PHE A 148 -4.78 -4.84 23.81
N SER A 149 -5.80 -4.79 24.68
CA SER A 149 -6.12 -5.95 25.54
C SER A 149 -6.53 -7.16 24.69
N PRO A 150 -6.23 -8.40 25.11
CA PRO A 150 -6.53 -9.60 24.32
C PRO A 150 -7.98 -9.64 23.82
N LYS A 151 -8.94 -9.28 24.68
CA LYS A 151 -10.38 -9.20 24.34
C LYS A 151 -10.73 -8.15 23.29
N MET A 152 -9.98 -7.04 23.22
CA MET A 152 -10.22 -5.94 22.26
C MET A 152 -9.49 -6.15 20.92
N ILE A 153 -8.55 -7.09 20.89
CA ILE A 153 -7.83 -7.55 19.70
C ILE A 153 -8.51 -8.79 19.11
N GLU A 154 -9.19 -9.58 19.92
CA GLU A 154 -9.99 -10.72 19.52
C GLU A 154 -11.00 -10.30 18.43
N GLY A 155 -10.80 -10.79 17.20
CA GLY A 155 -11.63 -10.44 16.04
C GLY A 155 -11.17 -9.22 15.21
N LYS A 156 -10.08 -8.52 15.58
CA LYS A 156 -9.45 -7.51 14.71
C LYS A 156 -8.51 -8.18 13.70
N ASP A 157 -9.09 -8.67 12.61
CA ASP A 157 -8.32 -9.17 11.46
C ASP A 157 -7.92 -8.02 10.52
N MET A 158 -6.63 -7.69 10.52
CA MET A 158 -6.05 -6.65 9.64
C MET A 158 -6.08 -7.06 8.17
N PHE A 159 -6.30 -8.34 7.90
CA PHE A 159 -6.36 -8.95 6.58
C PHE A 159 -7.77 -9.40 6.23
N SER A 160 -8.78 -8.83 6.90
CA SER A 160 -10.18 -8.94 6.50
C SER A 160 -10.47 -8.22 5.18
N LEU A 161 -11.51 -8.65 4.47
CA LEU A 161 -11.93 -8.04 3.20
C LEU A 161 -12.16 -6.52 3.32
N ARG A 162 -12.69 -6.06 4.47
CA ARG A 162 -12.90 -4.64 4.74
C ARG A 162 -11.59 -3.87 4.78
N GLN A 163 -10.58 -4.38 5.47
CA GLN A 163 -9.27 -3.71 5.57
C GLN A 163 -8.53 -3.71 4.24
N PHE A 164 -8.59 -4.82 3.50
CA PHE A 164 -8.08 -4.88 2.13
C PHE A 164 -8.78 -3.88 1.20
N ALA A 165 -10.09 -3.71 1.32
CA ALA A 165 -10.83 -2.71 0.54
C ALA A 165 -10.40 -1.28 0.88
N TYR A 166 -10.20 -0.95 2.16
CA TYR A 166 -9.68 0.36 2.57
C TYR A 166 -8.26 0.60 2.09
N TYR A 167 -7.39 -0.41 2.21
CA TYR A 167 -6.02 -0.33 1.71
C TYR A 167 -6.01 -0.12 0.19
N PHE A 168 -6.82 -0.89 -0.56
CA PHE A 168 -6.91 -0.73 -2.00
C PHE A 168 -7.48 0.64 -2.39
N ALA A 169 -8.47 1.16 -1.66
CA ALA A 169 -8.98 2.51 -1.89
C ALA A 169 -7.89 3.58 -1.73
N ALA A 170 -7.01 3.46 -0.72
CA ALA A 170 -5.86 4.35 -0.57
C ALA A 170 -4.88 4.23 -1.76
N VAL A 171 -4.61 3.01 -2.23
CA VAL A 171 -3.80 2.76 -3.44
C VAL A 171 -4.43 3.38 -4.69
N LEU A 172 -5.76 3.32 -4.83
CA LEU A 172 -6.47 3.94 -5.96
C LEU A 172 -6.31 5.46 -5.97
N VAL A 173 -6.37 6.11 -4.81
CA VAL A 173 -6.11 7.56 -4.70
C VAL A 173 -4.72 7.88 -5.22
N PHE A 174 -3.71 7.09 -4.84
CA PHE A 174 -2.35 7.24 -5.35
C PHE A 174 -2.28 7.06 -6.88
N TYR A 175 -2.96 6.06 -7.44
CA TYR A 175 -3.02 5.85 -8.90
C TYR A 175 -3.69 7.01 -9.63
N VAL A 176 -4.76 7.58 -9.08
CA VAL A 176 -5.42 8.76 -9.66
C VAL A 176 -4.48 9.96 -9.69
N ILE A 177 -3.76 10.21 -8.58
CA ILE A 177 -2.78 11.30 -8.50
C ILE A 177 -1.70 11.10 -9.57
N LEU A 178 -1.03 9.95 -9.59
CA LEU A 178 0.01 9.67 -10.59
C LEU A 178 -0.50 9.79 -12.02
N SER A 179 -1.70 9.24 -12.30
CA SER A 179 -2.28 9.29 -13.64
C SER A 179 -2.61 10.72 -14.07
N THR A 180 -2.99 11.59 -13.12
CA THR A 180 -3.19 13.02 -13.37
C THR A 180 -1.88 13.72 -13.71
N PHE A 181 -0.79 13.38 -13.02
CA PHE A 181 0.55 13.84 -13.37
C PHE A 181 0.92 13.42 -14.80
N PHE A 182 0.82 12.13 -15.14
CA PHE A 182 1.10 11.67 -16.51
C PHE A 182 0.23 12.36 -17.56
N ALA A 183 -1.07 12.50 -17.30
CA ALA A 183 -1.99 13.15 -18.21
C ALA A 183 -1.64 14.62 -18.47
N THR A 184 -1.16 15.32 -17.44
CA THR A 184 -0.78 16.73 -17.54
C THR A 184 0.51 16.91 -18.35
N PHE A 185 1.51 16.06 -18.13
CA PHE A 185 2.84 16.21 -18.73
C PHE A 185 3.00 15.54 -20.10
N PHE A 186 2.22 14.49 -20.38
CA PHE A 186 2.36 13.70 -21.61
C PHE A 186 1.24 13.92 -22.62
N ARG A 187 0.25 14.78 -22.33
CA ARG A 187 -0.74 15.20 -23.33
C ARG A 187 -0.10 15.98 -24.46
N SER A 188 -0.67 15.86 -25.65
CA SER A 188 -0.26 16.63 -26.82
C SER A 188 -0.74 18.08 -26.70
N ARG A 189 0.12 19.07 -27.01
CA ARG A 189 -0.24 20.49 -26.91
C ARG A 189 -1.31 20.95 -27.91
N SER A 190 -1.65 20.13 -28.90
CA SER A 190 -2.61 20.49 -29.95
C SER A 190 -4.08 20.23 -29.60
N GLU A 191 -4.40 19.92 -28.33
CA GLU A 191 -5.78 19.95 -27.85
C GLU A 191 -6.13 21.39 -27.42
N LEU A 192 -6.38 22.23 -28.42
CA LEU A 192 -7.13 23.47 -28.34
C LEU A 192 -8.21 23.43 -29.42
#